data_AF-A0A7W1MVA5-F1
#
_entry.id   AF-A0A7W1MVA5-F1
#
_cell.length_a   1.000
_cell.length_b   1.000
_cell.length_c   1.000
_cell.angle_alpha   90.00
_cell.angle_beta   90.00
_cell.angle_gamma   90.00
#
_symmetry.space_group_name_H-M   'P 1'
#
loop_
_entity.id
_entity.type
_entity.pdbx_description
1 polymer ?
#
loop_
_entity_poly.entity_id
_entity_poly.type
_entity_poly.pdbx_seq_one_letter_code
_entity_poly.pdbx_strand_id
1 'polypeptide(L)'
;MEIEKAMAYYRLDLDVTTGRKPWRDVDEAYKRATAEKAEWLLAPPEPADSAARAFLGRIAAFDPAPYWAKLHMPVLGIFGGKDSVVPADLNRALLDKALAANGNPATKTILIPDVNHVGMIAKTGTFAEYPTLNHYDPAYFSTFGDWLEKLARP
;
A
#
# COMPACT_ATOMS: atom_id res chain seq x y z
N MET A 1 1.42 -17.06 19.55
CA MET A 1 1.59 -17.77 18.25
C MET A 1 2.54 -16.95 17.36
N GLU A 2 3.29 -17.54 16.43
CA GLU A 2 4.32 -16.83 15.63
C GLU A 2 3.80 -15.59 14.87
N ILE A 3 2.55 -15.62 14.40
CA ILE A 3 1.89 -14.46 13.77
C ILE A 3 1.81 -13.24 14.71
N GLU A 4 1.52 -13.46 16.00
CA GLU A 4 1.40 -12.35 16.96
C GLU A 4 2.75 -11.69 17.22
N LYS A 5 3.84 -12.48 17.23
CA LYS A 5 5.20 -11.96 17.36
C LYS A 5 5.58 -11.13 16.13
N ALA A 6 5.30 -11.63 14.94
CA ALA A 6 5.53 -10.90 13.69
C ALA A 6 4.78 -9.57 13.66
N MET A 7 3.50 -9.58 14.04
CA MET A 7 2.68 -8.36 14.11
C MET A 7 3.17 -7.39 15.18
N ALA A 8 3.63 -7.87 16.33
CA ALA A 8 4.21 -7.03 17.37
C ALA A 8 5.51 -6.36 16.90
N TYR A 9 6.39 -7.11 16.22
CA TYR A 9 7.60 -6.57 15.61
C TYR A 9 7.28 -5.51 14.54
N TYR A 10 6.34 -5.79 13.64
CA TYR A 10 5.91 -4.84 12.61
C TYR A 10 5.39 -3.53 13.22
N ARG A 11 4.54 -3.60 14.26
CA ARG A 11 4.04 -2.42 14.97
C ARG A 11 5.16 -1.64 15.64
N LEU A 12 6.13 -2.33 16.24
CA LEU A 12 7.31 -1.71 16.82
C LEU A 12 8.11 -0.95 15.75
N ASP A 13 8.39 -1.58 14.60
CA ASP A 13 9.14 -0.92 13.53
C ASP A 13 8.37 0.29 12.97
N LEU A 14 7.05 0.20 12.86
CA LEU A 14 6.20 1.34 12.49
C LEU A 14 6.28 2.49 13.51
N ASP A 15 6.19 2.18 14.82
CA ASP A 15 6.34 3.17 15.89
C ASP A 15 7.71 3.85 15.84
N VAL A 16 8.78 3.09 15.61
CA VAL A 16 10.13 3.64 15.45
C VAL A 16 10.24 4.48 14.18
N THR A 17 9.74 3.98 13.05
CA THR A 17 9.78 4.65 11.74
C THR A 17 9.02 5.98 11.75
N THR A 18 7.96 6.07 12.55
CA THR A 18 7.15 7.28 12.74
C THR A 18 7.66 8.17 13.89
N GLY A 19 8.81 7.85 14.48
CA GLY A 19 9.45 8.65 15.54
C GLY A 19 8.81 8.53 16.92
N ARG A 20 7.87 7.61 17.13
CA ARG A 20 7.21 7.36 18.43
C ARG A 20 8.09 6.56 19.40
N LYS A 21 9.10 5.85 18.88
CA LYS A 21 10.07 5.08 19.65
C LYS A 21 11.49 5.26 19.08
N PRO A 22 12.55 5.10 19.90
CA PRO A 22 13.92 5.21 19.42
C PRO A 22 14.34 4.01 18.56
N TRP A 23 15.23 4.23 17.60
CA TRP A 23 15.69 3.18 16.67
C TRP A 23 16.31 1.95 17.35
N ARG A 24 16.96 2.14 18.49
CA ARG A 24 17.53 1.03 19.27
C ARG A 24 16.50 -0.06 19.61
N ASP A 25 15.22 0.30 19.77
CA ASP A 25 14.20 -0.66 20.18
C ASP A 25 13.94 -1.71 19.09
N VAL A 26 13.90 -1.31 17.81
CA VAL A 26 13.72 -2.26 16.69
C VAL A 26 15.00 -3.05 16.42
N ASP A 27 16.18 -2.44 16.60
CA ASP A 27 17.47 -3.12 16.48
C ASP A 27 17.67 -4.22 17.54
N GLU A 28 17.35 -3.94 18.80
CA GLU A 28 17.36 -4.92 19.87
C GLU A 28 16.34 -6.05 19.62
N ALA A 29 15.13 -5.71 19.18
CA ALA A 29 14.11 -6.69 18.83
C ALA A 29 14.55 -7.59 17.65
N TYR A 30 15.18 -7.01 16.63
CA TYR A 30 15.75 -7.72 15.49
C TYR A 30 16.84 -8.71 15.92
N LYS A 31 17.80 -8.26 16.72
CA LYS A 31 18.88 -9.11 17.26
C LYS A 31 18.33 -10.28 18.07
N ARG A 32 17.32 -10.02 18.91
CA ARG A 32 16.66 -11.06 19.70
C ARG A 32 15.94 -12.07 18.81
N ALA A 33 15.11 -11.62 17.87
CA ALA A 33 14.40 -12.49 16.95
C ALA A 33 15.35 -13.36 16.11
N THR A 34 16.50 -12.78 15.70
CA THR A 34 17.57 -13.51 15.00
C THR A 34 18.19 -14.59 15.87
N ALA A 35 18.50 -14.30 17.14
CA ALA A 35 19.04 -15.28 18.09
C ALA A 35 18.04 -16.43 18.38
N GLU A 36 16.75 -16.10 18.37
CA GLU A 36 15.65 -17.08 18.51
C GLU A 36 15.33 -17.82 17.20
N LYS A 37 16.02 -17.52 16.09
CA LYS A 37 15.78 -18.09 14.75
C LYS A 37 14.32 -17.96 14.29
N ALA A 38 13.74 -16.79 14.53
CA ALA A 38 12.38 -16.48 14.14
C ALA A 38 12.17 -16.58 12.61
N GLU A 39 11.27 -17.48 12.17
CA GLU A 39 10.99 -17.71 10.74
C GLU A 39 10.24 -16.54 10.08
N TRP A 40 9.55 -15.70 10.86
CA TRP A 40 8.83 -14.52 10.37
C TRP A 40 9.74 -13.31 10.09
N LEU A 41 11.02 -13.39 10.44
CA LEU A 41 11.97 -12.30 10.25
C LEU A 41 12.60 -12.39 8.85
N LEU A 42 12.22 -11.46 7.97
CA LEU A 42 12.61 -11.49 6.56
C LEU A 42 13.90 -10.71 6.27
N ALA A 43 14.13 -9.60 6.98
CA ALA A 43 15.23 -8.67 6.73
C ALA A 43 15.57 -7.85 7.99
N PRO A 44 16.79 -7.29 8.08
CA PRO A 44 17.12 -6.27 9.08
C PRO A 44 16.24 -5.02 8.94
N PRO A 45 15.98 -4.29 10.03
CA PRO A 45 15.28 -3.02 9.96
C PRO A 45 16.12 -2.00 9.19
N GLU A 46 15.43 -1.08 8.50
CA GLU A 46 16.08 0.05 7.85
C GLU A 46 16.93 0.85 8.84
N PRO A 47 18.18 1.24 8.50
CA PRO A 47 19.04 2.03 9.37
C PRO A 47 18.39 3.36 9.79
N ALA A 48 18.76 3.85 10.98
CA ALA A 48 18.14 5.03 11.60
C ALA A 48 18.20 6.28 10.71
N ASP A 49 19.32 6.44 10.00
CA ASP A 49 19.67 7.57 9.14
C ASP A 49 19.46 7.27 7.65
N SER A 50 18.84 6.13 7.30
CA SER A 50 18.62 5.78 5.89
C SER A 50 17.55 6.66 5.24
N ALA A 51 17.78 7.03 3.98
CA ALA A 51 16.81 7.75 3.18
C ALA A 51 15.50 6.96 3.04
N ALA A 52 15.58 5.63 2.98
CA ALA A 52 14.43 4.74 2.93
C ALA A 52 13.59 4.84 4.21
N ARG A 53 14.21 4.79 5.40
CA ARG A 53 13.48 4.96 6.67
C ARG A 53 12.83 6.34 6.76
N ALA A 54 13.56 7.39 6.38
CA ALA A 54 13.04 8.75 6.35
C ALA A 54 11.82 8.88 5.42
N PHE A 55 11.85 8.24 4.25
CA PHE A 55 10.73 8.18 3.33
C PHE A 55 9.53 7.41 3.91
N LEU A 56 9.77 6.21 4.45
CA LEU A 56 8.74 5.37 5.08
C LEU A 56 8.03 6.09 6.23
N GLY A 57 8.79 6.81 7.07
CA GLY A 57 8.23 7.61 8.16
C GLY A 57 7.27 8.69 7.68
N ARG A 58 7.58 9.35 6.56
CA ARG A 58 6.73 10.39 5.97
C ARG A 58 5.42 9.81 5.43
N ILE A 59 5.48 8.72 4.67
CA ILE A 59 4.27 8.15 4.06
C ILE A 59 3.38 7.47 5.12
N ALA A 60 3.97 6.84 6.14
CA ALA A 60 3.23 6.15 7.18
C ALA A 60 2.49 7.10 8.13
N ALA A 61 3.03 8.30 8.34
CA ALA A 61 2.42 9.32 9.19
C ALA A 61 1.41 10.22 8.44
N PHE A 62 1.30 10.08 7.12
CA PHE A 62 0.44 10.95 6.31
C PHE A 62 -0.98 10.39 6.21
N ASP A 63 -1.97 11.18 6.63
CA ASP A 63 -3.39 10.88 6.40
C ASP A 63 -3.88 11.57 5.11
N PRO A 64 -4.18 10.82 4.03
CA PRO A 64 -4.65 11.39 2.78
C PRO A 64 -6.15 11.74 2.79
N ALA A 65 -6.95 11.22 3.73
CA ALA A 65 -8.41 11.35 3.68
C ALA A 65 -8.91 12.81 3.69
N PRO A 66 -8.34 13.74 4.48
CA PRO A 66 -8.74 15.15 4.45
C PRO A 66 -8.45 15.85 3.13
N TYR A 67 -7.54 15.33 2.31
CA TYR A 67 -7.21 15.88 1.00
C TYR A 67 -8.17 15.35 -0.07
N TRP A 68 -8.47 14.04 -0.04
CA TRP A 68 -9.48 13.43 -0.90
C TRP A 68 -10.85 14.08 -0.72
N ALA A 69 -11.24 14.39 0.52
CA ALA A 69 -12.52 15.06 0.82
C ALA A 69 -12.65 16.48 0.23
N LYS A 70 -11.55 17.11 -0.19
CA LYS A 70 -11.55 18.46 -0.78
C LYS A 70 -11.61 18.44 -2.31
N LEU A 71 -11.52 17.26 -2.93
CA LEU A 71 -11.53 17.15 -4.38
C LEU A 71 -12.96 17.33 -4.94
N HIS A 72 -13.07 18.13 -5.99
CA HIS A 72 -14.32 18.40 -6.71
C HIS A 72 -14.27 17.98 -8.18
N MET A 73 -13.16 17.38 -8.62
CA MET A 73 -13.00 16.85 -9.96
C MET A 73 -13.31 15.34 -10.00
N PRO A 74 -13.67 14.79 -11.17
CA PRO A 74 -13.85 13.36 -11.33
C PRO A 74 -12.59 12.56 -10.95
N VAL A 75 -12.75 11.46 -10.23
CA VAL A 75 -11.66 10.58 -9.79
C VAL A 75 -11.90 9.14 -10.24
N LEU A 76 -10.87 8.55 -10.84
CA LEU A 76 -10.78 7.12 -11.12
C LEU A 76 -9.74 6.49 -10.18
N GLY A 77 -10.18 5.57 -9.32
CA GLY A 77 -9.30 4.71 -8.54
C GLY A 77 -9.24 3.30 -9.14
N ILE A 78 -8.05 2.80 -9.46
CA ILE A 78 -7.88 1.41 -9.93
C ILE A 78 -7.09 0.65 -8.87
N PHE A 79 -7.61 -0.51 -8.47
CA PHE A 79 -7.03 -1.38 -7.46
C PHE A 79 -6.79 -2.78 -8.03
N GLY A 80 -5.69 -3.42 -7.63
CA GLY A 80 -5.40 -4.80 -7.95
C GLY A 80 -5.95 -5.77 -6.91
N GLY A 81 -6.60 -6.85 -7.35
CA GLY A 81 -7.12 -7.90 -6.45
C GLY A 81 -6.04 -8.78 -5.84
N LYS A 82 -4.81 -8.74 -6.38
CA LYS A 82 -3.62 -9.37 -5.80
C LYS A 82 -2.66 -8.34 -5.20
N ASP A 83 -3.08 -7.09 -4.98
CA ASP A 83 -2.23 -6.09 -4.34
C ASP A 83 -2.01 -6.43 -2.85
N SER A 84 -0.78 -6.81 -2.51
CA SER A 84 -0.35 -7.12 -1.14
C SER A 84 0.25 -5.92 -0.40
N VAL A 85 0.49 -4.80 -1.09
CA VAL A 85 1.06 -3.58 -0.52
C VAL A 85 -0.04 -2.64 -0.06
N VAL A 86 -1.10 -2.50 -0.87
CA VAL A 86 -2.27 -1.64 -0.61
C VAL A 86 -3.55 -2.46 -0.84
N PRO A 87 -3.98 -3.30 0.12
CA PRO A 87 -5.11 -4.20 -0.06
C PRO A 87 -6.39 -3.47 -0.50
N ALA A 88 -6.97 -3.92 -1.61
CA ALA A 88 -8.03 -3.20 -2.31
C ALA A 88 -9.28 -2.97 -1.44
N ASP A 89 -9.77 -3.99 -0.73
CA ASP A 89 -11.03 -3.91 0.01
C ASP A 89 -11.04 -2.78 1.06
N LEU A 90 -9.96 -2.69 1.84
CA LEU A 90 -9.83 -1.66 2.87
C LEU A 90 -9.65 -0.27 2.25
N ASN A 91 -8.74 -0.14 1.29
CA ASN A 91 -8.34 1.16 0.76
C ASN A 91 -9.41 1.76 -0.16
N ARG A 92 -10.10 0.94 -0.96
CA ARG A 92 -11.19 1.39 -1.83
C ARG A 92 -12.35 1.96 -1.03
N ALA A 93 -12.78 1.26 0.02
CA ALA A 93 -13.87 1.72 0.88
C ALA A 93 -13.54 3.05 1.59
N LEU A 94 -12.29 3.23 2.02
CA LEU A 94 -11.84 4.50 2.62
C LEU A 94 -11.78 5.63 1.60
N LEU A 95 -11.30 5.37 0.38
CA LEU A 95 -11.27 6.35 -0.70
C LEU A 95 -12.69 6.79 -1.10
N ASP A 96 -13.60 5.84 -1.30
CA ASP A 96 -15.01 6.10 -1.64
C ASP A 96 -15.67 6.98 -0.57
N LYS A 97 -15.46 6.64 0.70
CA LYS A 97 -15.96 7.43 1.84
C LYS A 97 -15.39 8.85 1.85
N ALA A 98 -14.09 9.00 1.61
CA ALA A 98 -13.44 10.31 1.63
C ALA A 98 -13.94 11.20 0.49
N LEU A 99 -14.08 10.66 -0.72
CA LEU A 99 -14.55 11.40 -1.90
C LEU A 99 -16.05 11.76 -1.80
N ALA A 100 -16.87 10.92 -1.17
CA ALA A 100 -18.28 11.21 -0.95
C ALA A 100 -18.52 12.36 0.06
N ALA A 101 -17.56 12.64 0.95
CA ALA A 101 -17.73 13.55 2.08
C ALA A 101 -18.12 14.98 1.70
N ASN A 102 -17.77 15.43 0.49
CA ASN A 102 -18.07 16.78 -0.01
C ASN A 102 -18.90 16.77 -1.32
N GLY A 103 -19.62 15.67 -1.57
CA GLY A 103 -20.48 15.53 -2.74
C GLY A 103 -19.73 15.56 -4.07
N ASN A 104 -18.52 14.99 -4.13
CA ASN A 104 -17.74 14.96 -5.38
C ASN A 104 -18.60 14.31 -6.51
N PRO A 105 -18.80 15.02 -7.64
CA PRO A 105 -19.83 14.67 -8.62
C PRO A 105 -19.54 13.40 -9.44
N ALA A 106 -18.32 12.84 -9.42
CA ALA A 106 -18.03 11.62 -10.18
C ALA A 106 -16.79 10.86 -9.66
N THR A 107 -17.00 9.93 -8.72
CA THR A 107 -15.97 8.95 -8.34
C THR A 107 -16.29 7.60 -8.94
N LYS A 108 -15.28 6.93 -9.51
CA LYS A 108 -15.36 5.53 -9.93
C LYS A 108 -14.15 4.79 -9.39
N THR A 109 -14.38 3.74 -8.62
CA THR A 109 -13.33 2.78 -8.25
C THR A 109 -13.51 1.46 -8.98
N ILE A 110 -12.44 0.90 -9.50
CA ILE A 110 -12.41 -0.37 -10.22
C ILE A 110 -11.44 -1.32 -9.53
N LEU A 111 -11.84 -2.59 -9.43
CA LEU A 111 -11.00 -3.69 -9.00
C LEU A 111 -10.68 -4.57 -10.21
N ILE A 112 -9.40 -4.79 -10.48
CA ILE A 112 -8.94 -5.76 -11.48
C ILE A 112 -8.47 -7.00 -10.72
N PRO A 113 -9.18 -8.14 -10.77
CA PRO A 113 -9.00 -9.24 -9.81
C PRO A 113 -7.60 -9.85 -9.77
N ASP A 114 -6.97 -10.01 -10.92
CA ASP A 114 -5.77 -10.84 -11.06
C ASP A 114 -4.48 -10.04 -11.23
N VAL A 115 -4.47 -8.76 -10.84
CA VAL A 115 -3.27 -7.92 -10.91
C VAL A 115 -2.68 -7.57 -9.55
N ASN A 116 -1.34 -7.44 -9.52
CA ASN A 116 -0.58 -6.99 -8.37
C ASN A 116 -0.65 -5.46 -8.18
N HIS A 117 0.20 -4.95 -7.28
CA HIS A 117 0.31 -3.52 -6.95
C HIS A 117 0.55 -2.60 -8.16
N VAL A 118 1.28 -3.07 -9.18
CA VAL A 118 1.62 -2.27 -10.36
C VAL A 118 0.72 -2.56 -11.57
N GLY A 119 -0.35 -3.33 -11.41
CA GLY A 119 -1.28 -3.64 -12.50
C GLY A 119 -0.84 -4.79 -13.42
N MET A 120 0.21 -5.54 -13.05
CA MET A 120 0.65 -6.73 -13.79
C MET A 120 -0.10 -7.98 -13.34
N ILE A 121 -0.45 -8.85 -14.29
CA ILE A 121 -1.13 -10.12 -14.01
C ILE A 121 -0.24 -10.97 -13.10
N ALA A 122 -0.75 -11.36 -11.92
CA ALA A 122 0.02 -12.05 -10.89
C ALA A 122 -0.78 -13.19 -10.27
N LYS A 123 -0.07 -14.19 -9.74
CA LYS A 123 -0.70 -15.34 -9.05
C LYS A 123 -0.90 -15.05 -7.57
N THR A 124 0.16 -14.60 -6.91
CA THR A 124 0.19 -14.25 -5.47
C THR A 124 0.24 -12.75 -5.25
N GLY A 125 0.77 -11.98 -6.21
CA GLY A 125 0.97 -10.54 -6.09
C GLY A 125 2.11 -10.13 -5.15
N THR A 126 2.96 -11.08 -4.77
CA THR A 126 4.17 -10.82 -3.98
C THR A 126 5.31 -10.29 -4.86
N PHE A 127 6.25 -9.56 -4.24
CA PHE A 127 7.44 -9.08 -4.93
C PHE A 127 8.32 -10.20 -5.50
N ALA A 128 8.22 -11.43 -4.96
CA ALA A 128 8.95 -12.59 -5.46
C ALA A 128 8.60 -12.94 -6.92
N GLU A 129 7.40 -12.57 -7.39
CA GLU A 129 7.00 -12.82 -8.78
C GLU A 129 7.59 -11.81 -9.76
N TYR A 130 7.97 -10.62 -9.32
CA TYR A 130 8.32 -9.48 -10.19
C TYR A 130 9.34 -9.81 -11.28
N PRO A 131 10.43 -10.57 -11.02
CA PRO A 131 11.39 -10.94 -12.07
C PRO A 131 10.79 -11.80 -13.21
N THR A 132 9.63 -12.40 -13.00
CA THR A 132 8.96 -13.30 -13.95
C THR A 132 7.72 -12.68 -14.60
N LEU A 133 7.24 -11.53 -14.10
CA LEU A 133 6.06 -10.85 -14.64
C LEU A 133 6.41 -10.16 -15.95
N ASN A 134 5.55 -10.30 -16.95
CA ASN A 134 5.80 -9.81 -18.31
C ASN A 134 4.58 -9.19 -19.01
N HIS A 135 3.40 -9.20 -18.39
CA HIS A 135 2.19 -8.63 -18.98
C HIS A 135 1.39 -7.82 -17.95
N TYR A 136 0.91 -6.67 -18.41
CA TYR A 136 -0.19 -5.95 -17.76
C TYR A 136 -1.51 -6.61 -18.15
N ASP A 137 -2.50 -6.51 -17.28
CA ASP A 137 -3.86 -6.85 -17.67
C ASP A 137 -4.35 -5.81 -18.70
N PRO A 138 -4.86 -6.22 -19.88
CA PRO A 138 -5.41 -5.28 -20.86
C PRO A 138 -6.47 -4.34 -20.26
N ALA A 139 -7.24 -4.81 -19.28
CA ALA A 139 -8.24 -4.03 -18.56
C ALA A 139 -7.63 -2.85 -17.81
N TYR A 140 -6.35 -2.91 -17.41
CA TYR A 140 -5.68 -1.79 -16.75
C TYR A 140 -5.66 -0.57 -17.67
N PHE A 141 -5.11 -0.71 -18.88
CA PHE A 141 -5.01 0.40 -19.83
C PHE A 141 -6.36 0.76 -20.46
N SER A 142 -7.21 -0.21 -20.78
CA SER A 142 -8.54 0.11 -21.34
C SER A 142 -9.41 0.88 -20.34
N THR A 143 -9.34 0.56 -19.03
CA THR A 143 -10.08 1.31 -18.00
C THR A 143 -9.66 2.77 -17.93
N PHE A 144 -8.36 3.07 -18.09
CA PHE A 144 -7.90 4.46 -18.20
C PHE A 144 -8.42 5.14 -19.47
N GLY A 145 -8.30 4.48 -20.62
CA GLY A 145 -8.76 5.00 -21.91
C GLY A 145 -10.25 5.33 -21.90
N ASP A 146 -11.08 4.36 -21.51
CA ASP A 146 -12.54 4.49 -21.44
C ASP A 146 -12.95 5.62 -20.49
N TRP A 147 -12.23 5.79 -19.39
CA TRP A 147 -12.50 6.87 -18.44
C TRP A 147 -12.20 8.24 -19.03
N LEU A 148 -11.04 8.40 -19.67
CA LEU A 148 -10.66 9.65 -20.32
C LEU A 148 -11.61 10.00 -21.46
N GLU A 149 -12.00 9.01 -22.29
CA GLU A 149 -13.01 9.22 -23.33
C GLU A 149 -14.36 9.65 -22.76
N LYS A 150 -14.78 9.04 -21.65
CA LYS A 150 -16.02 9.43 -20.98
C LYS A 150 -15.96 10.88 -20.49
N LEU A 151 -14.83 11.33 -19.97
CA LEU A 151 -14.65 12.72 -19.52
C LEU A 151 -14.49 13.72 -20.66
N ALA A 152 -13.99 13.30 -21.82
CA ALA A 152 -13.79 14.15 -22.98
C ALA A 152 -15.08 14.38 -23.79
N ARG A 153 -16.11 13.55 -23.60
CA ARG A 153 -17.41 13.72 -24.26
C ARG A 153 -18.23 14.81 -23.54
N PRO A 154 -18.75 15.81 -24.27
CA PRO A 154 -19.55 16.91 -23.71
C PRO A 154 -20.89 16.45 -23.15
#